data_AF-A0A9Q1J9S6-F1
#
_entry.id   AF-A0A9Q1J9S6-F1
#
_cell.length_a   1.000
_cell.length_b   1.000
_cell.length_c   1.000
_cell.angle_alpha   90.00
_cell.angle_beta   90.00
_cell.angle_gamma   90.00
#
_symmetry.space_group_name_H-M   'P 1'
#
loop_
_entity.id
_entity.type
_entity.pdbx_description
1 polymer ?
#
loop_
_entity_poly.entity_id
_entity_poly.type
_entity_poly.pdbx_seq_one_letter_code
_entity_poly.pdbx_strand_id
1 'polypeptide(L)'
;MHAFHSRNRTQWVSYRETVSEESDQMCLSKSPNKHNRLYMRARPLPDGLAEDIEKGDVSARQELKARARYLVDKYEWEVGEARKIWCFGPDGTGPNMLVDVTKGVQYLNEIKDSVVAGFQWATKEGVLCEENMRAVRFDIHDVTLHTDAIHRGGGQIIPTAR
;
A
#
# COMPACT_ATOMS: atom_id res chain seq x y z
N MET A 1 48.38 -8.30 15.94
CA MET A 1 47.60 -8.11 14.68
C MET A 1 46.51 -9.16 14.65
N HIS A 2 45.24 -8.78 14.85
CA HIS A 2 44.12 -9.71 14.73
C HIS A 2 43.80 -9.95 13.25
N ALA A 3 43.95 -11.19 12.81
CA ALA A 3 43.65 -11.63 11.45
C ALA A 3 42.12 -11.82 11.30
N PHE A 4 41.42 -10.79 10.81
CA PHE A 4 40.04 -10.96 10.37
C PHE A 4 40.02 -11.72 9.04
N HIS A 5 39.29 -12.83 8.99
CA HIS A 5 38.99 -13.59 7.78
C HIS A 5 37.51 -13.44 7.45
N SER A 6 37.17 -12.87 6.29
CA SER A 6 35.80 -12.89 5.79
C SER A 6 35.53 -14.20 5.07
N ARG A 7 34.50 -14.94 5.50
CA ARG A 7 34.00 -16.09 4.76
C ARG A 7 32.98 -15.58 3.74
N ASN A 8 33.20 -15.86 2.46
CA ASN A 8 32.20 -15.60 1.43
C ASN A 8 30.98 -16.50 1.68
N ARG A 9 29.80 -15.89 1.83
CA ARG A 9 28.53 -16.63 1.75
C ARG A 9 28.19 -16.86 0.29
N THR A 10 27.48 -17.96 0.01
CA THR A 10 26.85 -18.22 -1.28
C THR A 10 25.98 -17.04 -1.70
N GLN A 11 25.96 -16.76 -3.00
CA GLN A 11 25.17 -15.67 -3.58
C GLN A 11 23.68 -15.91 -3.27
N TRP A 12 23.02 -14.93 -2.66
CA TRP A 12 21.59 -14.96 -2.37
C TRP A 12 20.85 -14.09 -3.38
N VAL A 13 19.60 -14.46 -3.68
CA VAL A 13 18.68 -13.70 -4.53
C VAL A 13 17.56 -13.20 -3.64
N SER A 14 17.18 -11.92 -3.76
CA SER A 14 15.99 -11.39 -3.10
C SER A 14 14.75 -11.76 -3.89
N TYR A 15 13.75 -12.37 -3.25
CA TYR A 15 12.42 -12.53 -3.84
C TYR A 15 11.60 -11.25 -3.67
N ARG A 16 10.49 -11.19 -4.39
CA ARG A 16 9.47 -10.15 -4.24
C ARG A 16 8.11 -10.82 -4.23
N GLU A 17 7.26 -10.44 -3.29
CA GLU A 17 5.92 -10.99 -3.15
C GLU A 17 4.92 -10.24 -4.02
N THR A 18 3.98 -10.97 -4.64
CA THR A 18 2.92 -10.39 -5.47
C THR A 18 1.62 -11.19 -5.33
N VAL A 19 0.54 -10.67 -5.90
CA VAL A 19 -0.75 -11.35 -6.04
C VAL A 19 -1.04 -11.58 -7.52
N SER A 20 -1.62 -12.73 -7.88
CA SER A 20 -1.93 -13.07 -9.27
C SER A 20 -3.31 -12.59 -9.71
N GLU A 21 -4.25 -12.43 -8.78
CA GLU A 21 -5.65 -12.12 -9.03
C GLU A 21 -6.21 -11.19 -7.95
N GLU A 22 -7.36 -10.59 -8.19
CA GLU A 22 -8.08 -9.84 -7.14
C GLU A 22 -8.52 -10.78 -6.02
N SER A 23 -8.44 -10.29 -4.79
CA SER A 23 -8.95 -10.99 -3.60
C SER A 23 -10.43 -11.34 -3.77
N ASP A 24 -10.76 -12.62 -3.59
CA ASP A 24 -12.13 -13.14 -3.67
C ASP A 24 -13.03 -12.55 -2.56
N GLN A 25 -12.46 -12.32 -1.38
CA GLN A 25 -13.13 -11.78 -0.21
C GLN A 25 -12.75 -10.33 0.08
N MET A 26 -13.68 -9.61 0.73
CA MET A 26 -13.38 -8.34 1.37
C MET A 26 -12.72 -8.62 2.72
N CYS A 27 -11.42 -8.31 2.85
CA CYS A 27 -10.70 -8.51 4.10
C CYS A 27 -11.10 -7.46 5.13
N LEU A 28 -11.33 -7.88 6.37
CA LEU A 28 -11.68 -7.02 7.51
C LEU A 28 -10.57 -7.10 8.56
N SER A 29 -10.05 -5.94 8.97
CA SER A 29 -9.19 -5.79 10.15
C SER A 29 -9.86 -4.91 11.21
N LYS A 30 -9.69 -5.24 12.49
CA LYS A 30 -10.27 -4.50 13.63
C LYS A 30 -9.17 -3.89 14.48
N SER A 31 -9.38 -2.65 14.94
CA SER A 31 -8.45 -2.03 15.88
C SER A 31 -8.39 -2.77 17.22
N PRO A 32 -7.28 -2.64 17.97
CA PRO A 32 -7.17 -3.22 19.32
C PRO A 32 -8.32 -2.84 20.25
N ASN A 33 -8.79 -1.59 20.19
CA ASN A 33 -9.95 -1.12 20.94
C ASN A 33 -11.31 -1.55 20.35
N LYS A 34 -11.34 -2.27 19.22
CA LYS A 34 -12.52 -2.80 18.51
C LYS A 34 -13.50 -1.75 17.97
N HIS A 35 -13.16 -0.47 18.03
CA HIS A 35 -14.03 0.60 17.55
C HIS A 35 -13.83 0.96 16.08
N ASN A 36 -12.68 0.61 15.52
CA ASN A 36 -12.37 0.89 14.12
C ASN A 36 -12.25 -0.41 13.32
N ARG A 37 -12.64 -0.32 12.05
CA ARG A 37 -12.60 -1.43 11.10
C ARG A 37 -12.10 -0.91 9.77
N LEU A 38 -11.16 -1.63 9.16
CA LEU A 38 -10.69 -1.36 7.80
C LEU A 38 -11.14 -2.52 6.90
N TYR A 39 -11.71 -2.19 5.75
CA TYR A 39 -12.15 -3.15 4.74
C TYR A 39 -11.35 -2.94 3.46
N MET A 40 -10.59 -3.95 3.04
CA MET A 40 -9.69 -3.84 1.89
C MET A 40 -9.72 -5.05 0.98
N ARG A 41 -9.35 -4.83 -0.28
CA ARG A 41 -8.98 -5.88 -1.24
C ARG A 41 -7.62 -5.58 -1.84
N ALA A 42 -6.90 -6.64 -2.20
CA ALA A 42 -5.68 -6.55 -2.98
C ALA A 42 -5.91 -7.13 -4.39
N ARG A 43 -5.27 -6.55 -5.39
CA ARG A 43 -5.27 -7.01 -6.78
C ARG A 43 -3.94 -6.73 -7.46
N PRO A 44 -3.57 -7.46 -8.52
CA PRO A 44 -2.36 -7.16 -9.27
C PRO A 44 -2.44 -5.77 -9.90
N LEU A 45 -1.30 -5.09 -10.01
CA LEU A 45 -1.19 -3.95 -10.92
C LEU A 45 -1.29 -4.43 -12.37
N PRO A 46 -1.85 -3.62 -13.28
CA PRO A 46 -1.76 -3.87 -14.72
C PRO A 46 -0.31 -4.06 -15.18
N ASP A 47 -0.13 -4.92 -16.18
CA ASP A 47 1.18 -5.21 -16.77
C ASP A 47 1.90 -3.91 -17.18
N GLY A 48 3.18 -3.79 -16.79
CA GLY A 48 3.99 -2.62 -17.10
C GLY A 48 3.88 -1.46 -16.10
N LEU A 49 2.84 -1.40 -15.25
CA LEU A 49 2.68 -0.28 -14.31
C LEU A 49 3.73 -0.30 -13.18
N ALA A 50 4.12 -1.49 -12.72
CA ALA A 50 5.17 -1.62 -11.72
C ALA A 50 6.51 -1.06 -12.23
N GLU A 51 6.86 -1.37 -13.48
CA GLU A 51 8.08 -0.90 -14.15
C GLU A 51 8.08 0.62 -14.33
N ASP A 52 6.93 1.20 -14.69
CA ASP A 52 6.76 2.65 -14.81
C ASP A 52 6.90 3.36 -13.46
N ILE A 53 6.42 2.75 -12.37
CA ILE A 53 6.62 3.28 -11.02
C ILE A 53 8.12 3.25 -10.65
N GLU A 54 8.80 2.14 -10.92
CA GLU A 54 10.24 1.99 -10.65
C GLU A 54 11.11 2.96 -11.45
N LYS A 55 10.71 3.27 -12.69
CA LYS A 55 11.36 4.29 -13.53
C LYS A 55 11.06 5.72 -13.09
N GLY A 56 9.98 5.92 -12.34
CA GLY A 56 9.50 7.24 -11.92
C GLY A 56 8.53 7.90 -12.91
N ASP A 57 8.12 7.20 -13.96
CA ASP A 57 7.10 7.63 -14.93
C ASP A 57 5.72 7.74 -14.28
N VAL A 58 5.49 6.98 -13.20
CA VAL A 58 4.36 7.15 -12.27
C VAL A 58 4.90 7.31 -10.85
N SER A 59 4.69 8.46 -10.22
CA SER A 59 5.21 8.66 -8.85
C SER A 59 4.38 9.62 -8.00
N ALA A 60 4.64 9.60 -6.68
CA ALA A 60 4.02 10.50 -5.72
C ALA A 60 4.31 11.99 -6.00
N ARG A 61 5.43 12.31 -6.67
CA ARG A 61 5.92 13.67 -6.92
C ARG A 61 5.24 14.38 -8.07
N GLN A 62 4.54 13.63 -8.93
CA GLN A 62 3.85 14.19 -10.08
C GLN A 62 2.59 14.94 -9.67
N GLU A 63 2.20 15.92 -10.50
CA GLU A 63 0.90 16.57 -10.36
C GLU A 63 -0.23 15.55 -10.54
N LEU A 64 -1.25 15.66 -9.69
CA LEU A 64 -2.28 14.65 -9.52
C LEU A 64 -3.09 14.43 -10.81
N LYS A 65 -3.45 15.50 -11.55
CA LYS A 65 -4.20 15.37 -12.81
C LYS A 65 -3.36 14.76 -13.92
N ALA A 66 -2.08 15.14 -14.02
CA ALA A 66 -1.16 14.57 -15.00
C ALA A 66 -0.96 13.07 -14.78
N ARG A 67 -0.71 12.66 -13.53
CA ARG A 67 -0.60 11.24 -13.16
C ARG A 67 -1.91 10.48 -13.43
N ALA A 68 -3.05 11.06 -13.06
CA ALA A 68 -4.35 10.43 -13.31
C ALA A 68 -4.62 10.24 -14.81
N ARG A 69 -4.29 11.23 -15.65
CA ARG A 69 -4.42 11.12 -17.11
C ARG A 69 -3.53 9.99 -17.65
N TYR A 70 -2.28 9.92 -17.20
CA TYR A 70 -1.37 8.85 -17.62
C TYR A 70 -1.93 7.45 -17.31
N LEU A 71 -2.46 7.27 -16.10
CA LEU A 71 -3.07 6.01 -15.67
C LEU A 71 -4.33 5.65 -16.45
N VAL A 72 -5.16 6.65 -16.77
CA VAL A 72 -6.37 6.45 -17.60
C VAL A 72 -5.97 6.06 -19.03
N ASP A 73 -5.07 6.82 -19.65
CA ASP A 73 -4.75 6.68 -21.08
C ASP A 73 -3.94 5.39 -21.37
N LYS A 74 -3.04 4.99 -20.46
CA LYS A 74 -2.13 3.84 -20.66
C LYS A 74 -2.61 2.54 -20.02
N TYR A 75 -3.31 2.64 -18.89
CA TYR A 75 -3.69 1.49 -18.07
C TYR A 75 -5.20 1.36 -17.85
N GLU A 76 -6.00 2.16 -18.56
CA GLU A 76 -7.48 2.11 -18.52
C GLU A 76 -8.05 2.28 -17.10
N TRP A 77 -7.34 3.04 -16.24
CA TRP A 77 -7.82 3.32 -14.90
C TRP A 77 -9.09 4.18 -14.91
N GLU A 78 -9.92 4.00 -13.89
CA GLU A 78 -11.00 4.93 -13.60
C GLU A 78 -10.41 6.25 -13.08
N VAL A 79 -10.89 7.38 -13.61
CA VAL A 79 -10.33 8.71 -13.34
C VAL A 79 -10.48 9.13 -11.87
N GLY A 80 -11.57 8.77 -11.22
CA GLY A 80 -11.80 9.00 -9.79
C GLY A 80 -10.81 8.23 -8.91
N GLU A 81 -10.61 6.94 -9.17
CA GLU A 81 -9.63 6.10 -8.46
C GLU A 81 -8.20 6.61 -8.67
N ALA A 82 -7.83 6.96 -9.90
CA ALA A 82 -6.48 7.47 -10.23
C ALA A 82 -6.14 8.78 -9.49
N ARG A 83 -7.16 9.54 -9.07
CA ARG A 83 -7.01 10.76 -8.27
C ARG A 83 -6.96 10.52 -6.77
N LYS A 84 -7.30 9.31 -6.31
CA LYS A 84 -7.39 8.94 -4.89
C LYS A 84 -6.29 7.99 -4.43
N ILE A 85 -5.15 7.99 -5.13
CA ILE A 85 -3.95 7.27 -4.71
C ILE A 85 -3.39 7.95 -3.45
N TRP A 86 -3.32 7.20 -2.35
CA TRP A 86 -2.81 7.69 -1.07
C TRP A 86 -1.29 7.67 -1.01
N CYS A 87 -0.67 6.57 -1.44
CA CYS A 87 0.79 6.46 -1.49
C CYS A 87 1.24 5.31 -2.40
N PHE A 88 2.55 5.31 -2.65
CA PHE A 88 3.28 4.20 -3.27
C PHE A 88 4.15 3.54 -2.21
N GLY A 89 4.34 2.22 -2.27
CA GLY A 89 5.07 1.49 -1.22
C GLY A 89 5.91 0.34 -1.75
N PRO A 90 6.96 -0.08 -1.02
CA PRO A 90 7.46 0.53 0.22
C PRO A 90 8.23 1.84 -0.01
N ASP A 91 8.63 2.48 1.10
CA ASP A 91 9.45 3.70 1.19
C ASP A 91 8.94 4.91 0.36
N GLY A 92 7.64 4.96 0.05
CA GLY A 92 7.02 6.07 -0.69
C GLY A 92 7.22 6.06 -2.21
N THR A 93 8.01 5.13 -2.74
CA THR A 93 8.36 5.05 -4.17
C THR A 93 8.26 3.64 -4.75
N GLY A 94 8.02 2.63 -3.92
CA GLY A 94 7.96 1.26 -4.39
C GLY A 94 6.74 0.96 -5.29
N PRO A 95 6.80 -0.12 -6.08
CA PRO A 95 5.81 -0.48 -7.10
C PRO A 95 4.56 -1.16 -6.51
N ASN A 96 4.02 -0.62 -5.42
CA ASN A 96 2.74 -1.00 -4.84
C ASN A 96 1.92 0.26 -4.58
N MET A 97 0.59 0.17 -4.66
CA MET A 97 -0.29 1.33 -4.56
C MET A 97 -1.35 1.13 -3.48
N LEU A 98 -1.57 2.14 -2.65
CA LEU A 98 -2.72 2.23 -1.76
C LEU A 98 -3.71 3.25 -2.32
N VAL A 99 -4.95 2.85 -2.58
CA VAL A 99 -5.97 3.69 -3.22
C VAL A 99 -7.23 3.73 -2.37
N ASP A 100 -7.78 4.92 -2.17
CA ASP A 100 -9.09 5.11 -1.54
C ASP A 100 -10.20 4.96 -2.58
N VAL A 101 -11.01 3.91 -2.43
CA VAL A 101 -12.22 3.68 -3.23
C VAL A 101 -13.50 3.82 -2.40
N THR A 102 -13.39 4.37 -1.20
CA THR A 102 -14.52 4.59 -0.28
C THR A 102 -15.47 5.68 -0.79
N LYS A 103 -16.69 5.68 -0.26
CA LYS A 103 -17.74 6.67 -0.57
C LYS A 103 -18.42 7.16 0.70
N GLY A 104 -18.40 8.47 0.94
CA GLY A 104 -19.17 9.10 2.01
C GLY A 104 -18.68 8.81 3.44
N VAL A 105 -17.43 8.38 3.61
CA VAL A 105 -16.86 8.06 4.91
C VAL A 105 -16.43 9.33 5.65
N GLN A 106 -16.93 9.49 6.88
CA GLN A 106 -16.53 10.56 7.78
C GLN A 106 -15.17 10.27 8.43
N TYR A 107 -14.38 11.32 8.71
CA TYR A 107 -13.08 11.23 9.39
C TYR A 107 -11.99 10.43 8.66
N LEU A 108 -12.22 9.97 7.42
CA LEU A 108 -11.27 9.14 6.67
C LEU A 108 -9.88 9.79 6.54
N ASN A 109 -9.84 11.09 6.29
CA ASN A 109 -8.58 11.81 6.15
C ASN A 109 -7.76 11.86 7.45
N GLU A 110 -8.39 11.70 8.62
CA GLU A 110 -7.67 11.73 9.91
C GLU A 110 -6.86 10.45 10.16
N ILE A 111 -7.23 9.34 9.53
CA ILE A 111 -6.51 8.07 9.66
C ILE A 111 -5.48 7.84 8.55
N LYS A 112 -5.47 8.69 7.51
CA LYS A 112 -4.69 8.51 6.29
C LYS A 112 -3.23 8.22 6.57
N ASP A 113 -2.56 9.07 7.35
CA ASP A 113 -1.13 8.93 7.63
C ASP A 113 -0.81 7.64 8.39
N SER A 114 -1.72 7.20 9.27
CA SER A 114 -1.57 5.95 10.02
C SER A 114 -1.75 4.72 9.13
N VAL A 115 -2.72 4.75 8.20
CA VAL A 115 -2.91 3.67 7.22
C VAL A 115 -1.73 3.62 6.26
N VAL A 116 -1.25 4.77 5.78
CA VAL A 116 -0.05 4.86 4.93
C VAL A 116 1.14 4.25 5.66
N ALA A 117 1.38 4.60 6.93
CA ALA A 117 2.48 4.03 7.71
C ALA A 117 2.38 2.49 7.84
N GLY A 118 1.18 1.95 8.13
CA GLY A 118 0.95 0.51 8.16
C GLY A 118 1.22 -0.17 6.82
N PHE A 119 0.74 0.43 5.73
CA PHE A 119 0.96 -0.04 4.36
C PHE A 119 2.44 -0.02 3.94
N GLN A 120 3.18 1.03 4.28
CA GLN A 120 4.63 1.09 4.01
C GLN A 120 5.37 -0.05 4.71
N TRP A 121 4.96 -0.38 5.94
CA TRP A 121 5.53 -1.49 6.68
C TRP A 121 5.17 -2.84 6.04
N ALA A 122 3.89 -3.07 5.77
CA ALA A 122 3.41 -4.31 5.17
C ALA A 122 4.08 -4.60 3.82
N THR A 123 4.19 -3.60 2.95
CA THR A 123 4.82 -3.78 1.62
C THR A 123 6.34 -3.89 1.66
N LYS A 124 6.98 -3.52 2.77
CA LYS A 124 8.42 -3.67 2.97
C LYS A 124 8.79 -5.07 3.44
N GLU A 125 7.97 -5.66 4.29
CA GLU A 125 8.24 -7.00 4.83
C GLU A 125 7.50 -8.09 4.06
N GLY A 126 6.39 -7.81 3.37
CA GLY A 126 5.57 -8.90 2.84
C GLY A 126 5.04 -9.81 3.95
N VAL A 127 4.36 -10.88 3.56
CA VAL A 127 3.67 -11.81 4.49
C VAL A 127 4.14 -13.25 4.37
N LEU A 128 4.82 -13.61 3.28
CA LEU A 128 5.24 -14.99 3.01
C LEU A 128 6.67 -15.25 3.47
N CYS A 129 7.59 -14.35 3.12
CA CYS A 129 9.03 -14.58 3.22
C CYS A 129 9.80 -13.44 3.89
N GLU A 130 9.10 -12.44 4.45
CA GLU A 130 9.73 -11.26 5.04
C GLU A 130 10.54 -10.42 4.03
N GLU A 131 10.14 -10.41 2.75
CA GLU A 131 10.73 -9.63 1.67
C GLU A 131 9.73 -8.67 0.99
N ASN A 132 10.24 -7.59 0.40
CA ASN A 132 9.43 -6.54 -0.20
C ASN A 132 8.39 -7.06 -1.21
N MET A 133 7.18 -6.54 -1.12
CA MET A 133 6.14 -6.75 -2.11
C MET A 133 6.43 -5.97 -3.40
N ARG A 134 5.86 -6.43 -4.52
CA ARG A 134 5.91 -5.77 -5.83
C ARG A 134 4.63 -6.01 -6.61
N ALA A 135 4.20 -5.00 -7.36
CA ALA A 135 3.11 -5.07 -8.33
C ALA A 135 1.73 -5.33 -7.72
N VAL A 136 1.47 -4.80 -6.51
CA VAL A 136 0.17 -4.95 -5.83
C VAL A 136 -0.54 -3.62 -5.62
N ARG A 137 -1.83 -3.59 -5.94
CA ARG A 137 -2.76 -2.51 -5.57
C ARG A 137 -3.65 -2.95 -4.42
N PHE A 138 -3.72 -2.11 -3.39
CA PHE A 138 -4.61 -2.25 -2.25
C PHE A 138 -5.68 -1.17 -2.30
N ASP A 139 -6.93 -1.59 -2.31
CA ASP A 139 -8.11 -0.73 -2.37
C ASP A 139 -8.79 -0.68 -1.00
N ILE A 140 -8.89 0.51 -0.42
CA ILE A 140 -9.68 0.77 0.79
C ILE A 140 -11.14 0.93 0.37
N HIS A 141 -11.94 -0.10 0.62
CA HIS A 141 -13.34 -0.14 0.19
C HIS A 141 -14.28 0.52 1.19
N ASP A 142 -14.03 0.33 2.48
CA ASP A 142 -14.84 0.92 3.53
C ASP A 142 -14.05 1.01 4.84
N VAL A 143 -14.50 1.88 5.74
CA VAL A 143 -14.00 1.92 7.11
C VAL A 143 -15.15 2.23 8.08
N THR A 144 -15.13 1.56 9.23
CA THR A 144 -15.92 2.00 10.38
C THR A 144 -14.98 2.72 11.31
N LEU A 145 -15.28 3.96 11.67
CA LEU A 145 -14.44 4.78 12.53
C LEU A 145 -15.25 5.23 13.75
N HIS A 146 -14.64 5.18 14.93
CA HIS A 146 -15.21 5.80 16.13
C HIS A 146 -15.43 7.30 15.89
N THR A 147 -16.28 8.00 16.65
CA THR A 147 -16.51 9.45 16.49
C THR A 147 -15.43 10.30 17.16
N ASP A 148 -14.94 9.90 18.33
CA ASP A 148 -13.84 10.63 19.02
C ASP A 148 -12.45 10.25 18.51
N ALA A 149 -11.65 11.26 18.16
CA ALA A 149 -10.33 11.10 17.54
C ALA A 149 -9.33 10.32 18.41
N ILE A 150 -9.46 10.36 19.74
CA ILE A 150 -8.59 9.60 20.66
C ILE A 150 -8.67 8.08 20.43
N HIS A 151 -9.78 7.58 19.88
CA HIS A 151 -9.97 6.17 19.58
C HIS A 151 -9.44 5.77 18.20
N ARG A 152 -8.96 6.74 17.41
CA ARG A 152 -8.44 6.55 16.04
C ARG A 152 -6.96 6.92 15.89
N GLY A 153 -6.24 7.09 17.00
CA GLY A 153 -4.81 7.40 16.96
C GLY A 153 -3.96 6.31 16.33
N GLY A 154 -2.70 6.63 16.00
CA GLY A 154 -1.79 5.73 15.28
C GLY A 154 -1.60 4.35 15.93
N GLY A 155 -1.56 4.27 17.26
CA GLY A 155 -1.49 2.99 17.98
C GLY A 155 -2.70 2.07 17.78
N GLN A 156 -3.81 2.59 17.26
CA GLN A 156 -4.99 1.82 16.90
C GLN A 156 -5.07 1.51 15.41
N ILE A 157 -4.58 2.41 14.55
CA ILE A 157 -4.76 2.30 13.09
C ILE A 157 -3.57 1.64 12.41
N ILE A 158 -2.33 1.99 12.78
CA ILE A 158 -1.11 1.44 12.15
C ILE A 158 -1.08 -0.11 12.23
N PRO A 159 -1.24 -0.74 13.40
CA PRO A 159 -1.21 -2.20 13.48
C PRO A 159 -2.44 -2.88 12.87
N THR A 160 -3.50 -2.13 12.57
CA THR A 160 -4.71 -2.63 11.90
C THR A 160 -4.61 -2.55 10.39
N ALA A 161 -3.87 -1.56 9.90
CA ALA A 161 -3.62 -1.34 8.48
C ALA A 161 -2.45 -2.18 7.94
N ARG A 162 -1.49 -2.54 8.79
CA ARG A 162 -0.46 -3.53 8.47
C ARG A 162 -1.06 -4.93 8.45
#